data_AF-A0A916W8M6-F1
#
_entry.id   AF-A0A916W8M6-F1
#
_cell.length_a   1.000
_cell.length_b   1.000
_cell.length_c   1.000
_cell.angle_alpha   90.00
_cell.angle_beta   90.00
_cell.angle_gamma   90.00
#
_symmetry.space_group_name_H-M   'P 1'
#
loop_
_entity.id
_entity.type
_entity.pdbx_description
1 polymer ?
#
loop_
_entity_poly.entity_id
_entity_poly.type
_entity_poly.pdbx_seq_one_letter_code
_entity_poly.pdbx_strand_id
1 'polypeptide(L)'
;MIDEREYAWGQMVIAEALAWVGTPYRHQASRKGVACDCLGLVRGVWRSLYGSEPEEAGVYSKDWAEATGEERLLRAAERHFIRCSKDELLPGKLVLFRWRSNVPAKHAGILLDATQFIHAYEGSAVTVSPLAPQWRRRIAGIFAFPVKTEK
;
A
#
# COMPACT_ATOMS: atom_id res chain seq x y z
N MET A 1 4.73 22.81 -4.35
CA MET A 1 3.44 22.74 -5.07
C MET A 1 3.37 21.36 -5.67
N ILE A 2 2.40 20.54 -5.28
CA ILE A 2 2.22 19.19 -5.85
C ILE A 2 1.71 19.38 -7.28
N ASP A 3 2.20 18.58 -8.23
CA ASP A 3 1.70 18.60 -9.61
C ASP A 3 0.20 18.25 -9.62
N GLU A 4 -0.62 19.03 -10.34
CA GLU A 4 -2.08 18.84 -10.35
C GLU A 4 -2.48 17.46 -10.87
N ARG A 5 -1.74 16.89 -11.83
CA ARG A 5 -2.00 15.55 -12.35
C ARG A 5 -1.64 14.49 -11.31
N GLU A 6 -0.55 14.68 -10.57
CA GLU A 6 -0.20 13.80 -9.47
C GLU A 6 -1.27 13.80 -8.37
N TYR A 7 -1.81 14.99 -8.02
CA TYR A 7 -2.90 15.08 -7.06
C TYR A 7 -4.17 14.40 -7.56
N ALA A 8 -4.59 14.66 -8.81
CA ALA A 8 -5.75 14.01 -9.41
C ALA A 8 -5.58 12.48 -9.47
N TRP A 9 -4.38 12.00 -9.80
CA TRP A 9 -4.06 10.57 -9.79
C TRP A 9 -4.17 9.98 -8.38
N GLY A 10 -3.66 10.69 -7.36
CA GLY A 10 -3.80 10.30 -5.96
C GLY A 10 -5.27 10.17 -5.53
N GLN A 11 -6.15 11.05 -6.01
CA GLN A 11 -7.60 10.94 -5.76
C GLN A 11 -8.22 9.69 -6.40
N MET A 12 -7.79 9.32 -7.61
CA MET A 12 -8.24 8.07 -8.24
C MET A 12 -7.79 6.83 -7.46
N VAL A 13 -6.55 6.83 -6.96
CA VAL A 13 -6.03 5.77 -6.08
C VAL A 13 -6.88 5.65 -4.82
N ILE A 14 -7.21 6.78 -4.18
CA ILE A 14 -8.06 6.81 -2.98
C ILE A 14 -9.45 6.28 -3.28
N ALA A 15 -10.10 6.77 -4.33
CA ALA A 15 -11.46 6.37 -4.69
C ALA A 15 -11.53 4.86 -4.91
N GLU A 16 -10.55 4.31 -5.63
CA GLU A 16 -10.45 2.88 -5.83
C GLU A 16 -10.21 2.15 -4.49
N ALA A 17 -9.24 2.58 -3.67
CA ALA A 17 -8.94 1.96 -2.37
C ALA A 17 -10.12 2.00 -1.38
N LEU A 18 -10.91 3.08 -1.36
CA LEU A 18 -12.11 3.19 -0.53
C LEU A 18 -13.17 2.17 -0.95
N ALA A 19 -13.30 1.86 -2.24
CA ALA A 19 -14.21 0.83 -2.72
C ALA A 19 -13.81 -0.61 -2.26
N TRP A 20 -12.64 -0.79 -1.66
CA TRP A 20 -12.25 -2.04 -1.02
C TRP A 20 -12.66 -2.14 0.45
N VAL A 21 -13.00 -1.05 1.12
CA VAL A 21 -13.36 -1.04 2.55
C VAL A 21 -14.47 -2.08 2.81
N GLY A 22 -14.28 -2.90 3.83
CA GLY A 22 -15.14 -4.04 4.15
C GLY A 22 -14.73 -5.36 3.50
N THR A 23 -13.76 -5.38 2.56
CA THR A 23 -13.24 -6.64 2.00
C THR A 23 -12.54 -7.46 3.10
N PRO A 24 -12.97 -8.71 3.40
CA PRO A 24 -12.40 -9.51 4.49
C PRO A 24 -10.91 -9.79 4.35
N TYR A 25 -10.21 -9.94 5.47
CA TYR A 25 -8.79 -10.30 5.44
C TYR A 25 -8.56 -11.78 5.11
N ARG A 26 -7.72 -12.07 4.12
CA ARG A 26 -7.19 -13.42 3.85
C ARG A 26 -5.79 -13.31 3.26
N HIS A 27 -4.82 -13.96 3.92
CA HIS A 27 -3.43 -14.03 3.46
C HIS A 27 -3.33 -14.51 2.00
N GLN A 28 -2.53 -13.81 1.20
CA GLN A 28 -2.33 -13.98 -0.26
C GLN A 28 -3.54 -13.74 -1.16
N ALA A 29 -4.72 -13.46 -0.60
CA ALA A 29 -5.87 -13.11 -1.42
C ALA A 29 -5.74 -11.67 -1.94
N SER A 30 -6.42 -11.36 -3.04
CA SER A 30 -6.41 -10.01 -3.62
C SER A 30 -7.71 -9.70 -4.37
N ARG A 31 -8.88 -10.18 -3.94
CA ARG A 31 -10.15 -9.97 -4.67
C ARG A 31 -11.11 -9.07 -3.90
N LYS A 32 -11.47 -7.93 -4.50
CA LYS A 32 -12.38 -6.91 -3.92
C LYS A 32 -13.71 -7.56 -3.52
N GLY A 33 -14.19 -7.24 -2.33
CA GLY A 33 -15.45 -7.75 -1.76
C GLY A 33 -15.44 -9.24 -1.39
N VAL A 34 -14.36 -9.97 -1.68
CA VAL A 34 -14.23 -11.41 -1.37
C VAL A 34 -13.21 -11.63 -0.28
N ALA A 35 -11.93 -11.35 -0.57
CA ALA A 35 -10.89 -11.33 0.44
C ALA A 35 -9.57 -10.72 -0.08
N CYS A 36 -8.80 -10.08 0.80
CA CYS A 36 -7.44 -9.64 0.49
C CYS A 36 -6.54 -9.58 1.73
N ASP A 37 -5.22 -9.55 1.54
CA ASP A 37 -4.31 -9.04 2.56
C ASP A 37 -3.81 -7.63 2.21
N CYS A 38 -2.82 -7.11 2.96
CA CYS A 38 -2.34 -5.74 2.77
C CYS A 38 -1.69 -5.53 1.40
N LEU A 39 -0.93 -6.50 0.89
CA LEU A 39 -0.38 -6.46 -0.45
C LEU A 39 -1.47 -6.71 -1.50
N GLY A 40 -2.42 -7.60 -1.21
CA GLY A 40 -3.56 -7.91 -2.05
C GLY A 40 -4.46 -6.71 -2.32
N LEU A 41 -4.65 -5.81 -1.34
CA LEU A 41 -5.29 -4.52 -1.53
C LEU A 41 -4.54 -3.67 -2.56
N VAL A 42 -3.22 -3.48 -2.37
CA VAL A 42 -2.38 -2.68 -3.27
C VAL A 42 -2.37 -3.25 -4.69
N ARG A 43 -2.24 -4.58 -4.83
CA ARG A 43 -2.32 -5.30 -6.11
C ARG A 43 -3.69 -5.10 -6.77
N GLY A 44 -4.74 -5.14 -5.98
CA GLY A 44 -6.11 -4.91 -6.44
C GLY A 44 -6.34 -3.51 -7.00
N VAL A 45 -5.93 -2.50 -6.24
CA VAL A 45 -5.96 -1.09 -6.68
C VAL A 45 -5.13 -0.92 -7.94
N TRP A 46 -3.92 -1.49 -7.98
CA TRP A 46 -3.06 -1.45 -9.15
C TRP A 46 -3.76 -2.06 -10.38
N ARG A 47 -4.32 -3.26 -10.30
CA ARG A 47 -5.02 -3.88 -11.44
C ARG A 47 -6.18 -3.02 -11.94
N SER A 48 -6.91 -2.36 -11.05
CA SER A 48 -8.01 -1.48 -11.47
C SER A 48 -7.52 -0.26 -12.26
N LEU A 49 -6.37 0.31 -11.89
CA LEU A 49 -5.83 1.51 -12.53
C LEU A 49 -5.03 1.21 -13.80
N TYR A 50 -4.29 0.10 -13.82
CA TYR A 50 -3.33 -0.22 -14.89
C TYR A 50 -3.73 -1.42 -15.75
N GLY A 51 -4.76 -2.18 -15.37
CA GLY A 51 -5.28 -3.34 -16.11
C GLY A 51 -4.62 -4.67 -15.74
N SER A 52 -3.34 -4.67 -15.36
CA SER A 52 -2.60 -5.85 -14.90
C SER A 52 -1.66 -5.50 -13.74
N GLU A 53 -1.19 -6.51 -13.02
CA GLU A 53 -0.12 -6.34 -12.02
C GLU A 53 1.23 -6.10 -12.71
N PRO A 54 2.17 -5.40 -12.06
CA PRO A 54 3.46 -5.10 -12.67
C PRO A 54 4.45 -6.26 -12.55
N GLU A 55 4.25 -7.17 -11.59
CA GLU A 55 5.01 -8.41 -11.42
C GLU A 55 4.15 -9.46 -10.72
N GLU A 56 4.50 -10.73 -10.85
CA GLU A 56 3.88 -11.79 -10.05
C GLU A 56 4.35 -11.71 -8.59
N ALA A 57 3.41 -11.61 -7.65
CA ALA A 57 3.74 -11.54 -6.23
C ALA A 57 4.42 -12.82 -5.70
N GLY A 58 4.15 -13.98 -6.32
CA GLY A 58 4.59 -15.30 -5.85
C GLY A 58 3.97 -15.70 -4.50
N VAL A 59 4.33 -16.89 -4.00
CA VAL A 59 3.95 -17.33 -2.65
C VAL A 59 4.83 -16.60 -1.62
N TYR A 60 4.21 -16.04 -0.58
CA TYR A 60 4.91 -15.44 0.56
C TYR A 60 4.31 -15.91 1.88
N SER A 61 5.15 -16.33 2.82
CA SER A 61 4.71 -16.62 4.20
C SER A 61 4.51 -15.33 4.98
N LYS A 62 3.65 -15.35 6.00
CA LYS A 62 3.46 -14.25 6.96
C LYS A 62 4.76 -13.85 7.65
N ASP A 63 5.64 -14.83 7.89
CA ASP A 63 6.88 -14.66 8.66
C ASP A 63 8.13 -14.62 7.77
N TRP A 64 7.95 -14.67 6.44
CA TRP A 64 9.07 -14.84 5.50
C TRP A 64 10.10 -13.71 5.61
N ALA A 65 9.63 -12.48 5.82
CA ALA A 65 10.46 -11.31 6.03
C ALA A 65 11.37 -11.42 7.27
N GLU A 66 10.91 -12.06 8.34
CA GLU A 66 11.67 -12.16 9.60
C GLU A 66 12.72 -13.27 9.56
N ALA A 67 12.50 -14.31 8.75
CA ALA A 67 13.41 -15.44 8.62
C ALA A 67 14.66 -15.14 7.79
N THR A 68 14.54 -14.29 6.75
CA THR A 68 15.64 -13.97 5.83
C THR A 68 16.21 -12.56 6.03
N GLY A 69 15.47 -11.67 6.70
CA GLY A 69 15.82 -10.26 6.82
C GLY A 69 15.67 -9.48 5.51
N GLU A 70 15.04 -10.06 4.48
CA GLU A 70 14.95 -9.44 3.16
C GLU A 70 13.84 -8.39 3.07
N GLU A 71 14.19 -7.23 2.51
CA GLU A 71 13.31 -6.09 2.24
C GLU A 71 12.41 -6.29 1.01
N ARG A 72 11.77 -7.46 0.86
CA ARG A 72 11.06 -7.81 -0.38
C ARG A 72 9.94 -6.83 -0.71
N LEU A 73 9.12 -6.44 0.26
CA LEU A 73 8.03 -5.49 0.05
C LEU A 73 8.55 -4.09 -0.32
N LEU A 74 9.60 -3.63 0.37
CA LEU A 74 10.22 -2.33 0.11
C LEU A 74 10.89 -2.30 -1.27
N ARG A 75 11.65 -3.34 -1.62
CA ARG A 75 12.30 -3.48 -2.93
C ARG A 75 11.28 -3.58 -4.05
N ALA A 76 10.15 -4.25 -3.84
CA ALA A 76 9.07 -4.28 -4.82
C ALA A 76 8.46 -2.89 -5.03
N ALA A 77 8.26 -2.13 -3.95
CA ALA A 77 7.82 -0.75 -4.07
C ALA A 77 8.83 0.13 -4.81
N GLU A 78 10.13 -0.05 -4.56
CA GLU A 78 11.21 0.68 -5.26
C GLU A 78 11.31 0.35 -6.75
N ARG A 79 10.91 -0.84 -7.19
CA ARG A 79 10.88 -1.21 -8.61
C ARG A 79 9.71 -0.60 -9.36
N HIS A 80 8.54 -0.51 -8.72
CA HIS A 80 7.27 -0.27 -9.41
C HIS A 80 6.65 1.09 -9.10
N PHE A 81 7.03 1.73 -8.00
CA PHE A 81 6.48 3.01 -7.55
C PHE A 81 7.56 4.08 -7.54
N ILE A 82 7.12 5.35 -7.49
CA ILE A 82 8.04 6.49 -7.41
C ILE A 82 8.29 6.79 -5.92
N ARG A 83 9.55 6.72 -5.48
CA ARG A 83 9.90 7.01 -4.08
C ARG A 83 9.61 8.47 -3.74
N CYS A 84 8.95 8.69 -2.61
CA CYS A 84 8.70 10.02 -2.04
C CYS A 84 9.53 10.25 -0.77
N SER A 85 9.67 11.51 -0.37
CA SER A 85 10.17 11.87 0.95
C SER A 85 9.25 11.32 2.05
N LYS A 86 9.80 11.04 3.22
CA LYS A 86 9.03 10.57 4.38
C LYS A 86 8.04 11.61 4.91
N ASP A 87 8.25 12.88 4.59
CA ASP A 87 7.38 13.98 5.01
C ASP A 87 6.23 14.23 4.01
N GLU A 88 6.25 13.57 2.84
CA GLU A 88 5.20 13.66 1.82
C GLU A 88 4.03 12.73 2.13
N LEU A 89 3.38 12.96 3.28
CA LEU A 89 2.16 12.26 3.70
C LEU A 89 0.94 12.78 2.93
N LEU A 90 0.94 12.57 1.63
CA LEU A 90 -0.05 13.11 0.70
C LEU A 90 -1.12 12.06 0.34
N PRO A 91 -2.34 12.51 -0.04
CA PRO A 91 -3.41 11.64 -0.51
C PRO A 91 -2.97 10.69 -1.65
N GLY A 92 -3.34 9.41 -1.56
CA GLY A 92 -3.14 8.41 -2.60
C GLY A 92 -1.75 7.78 -2.63
N LYS A 93 -0.85 8.14 -1.71
CA LYS A 93 0.48 7.52 -1.63
C LYS A 93 0.40 6.12 -1.02
N LEU A 94 1.20 5.20 -1.55
CA LEU A 94 1.53 3.94 -0.88
C LEU A 94 2.42 4.26 0.32
N VAL A 95 2.06 3.73 1.49
CA VAL A 95 2.88 3.77 2.69
C VAL A 95 3.21 2.35 3.15
N LEU A 96 4.49 2.10 3.41
CA LEU A 96 4.98 0.83 3.93
C LEU A 96 5.41 0.98 5.39
N PHE A 97 5.12 -0.03 6.20
CA PHE A 97 5.44 -0.04 7.62
C PHE A 97 6.26 -1.26 8.04
N ARG A 98 7.08 -1.06 9.07
CA ARG A 98 7.79 -2.10 9.82
C ARG A 98 7.12 -2.29 11.17
N TRP A 99 7.05 -3.51 11.70
CA TRP A 99 6.58 -3.69 13.09
C TRP A 99 7.59 -3.22 14.12
N ARG A 100 8.90 -3.30 13.80
CA ARG A 100 10.01 -2.83 14.62
C ARG A 100 11.07 -2.21 13.72
N SER A 101 11.91 -1.33 14.26
CA SER A 101 12.90 -0.60 13.47
C SER A 101 13.93 -1.49 12.76
N ASN A 102 14.23 -2.67 13.34
CA ASN A 102 15.27 -3.57 12.85
C ASN A 102 14.71 -4.81 12.11
N VAL A 103 13.45 -4.77 11.68
CA VAL A 103 12.85 -5.86 10.88
C VAL A 103 12.37 -5.32 9.52
N PRO A 104 12.29 -6.17 8.47
CA PRO A 104 11.85 -5.72 7.16
C PRO A 104 10.42 -5.15 7.14
N ALA A 105 10.12 -4.35 6.11
CA ALA A 105 8.77 -3.85 5.91
C ALA A 105 7.81 -4.99 5.58
N LYS A 106 6.67 -5.05 6.28
CA LYS A 106 5.71 -6.17 6.15
C LYS A 106 4.25 -5.77 6.06
N HIS A 107 3.97 -4.47 6.10
CA HIS A 107 2.61 -3.97 6.02
C HIS A 107 2.53 -2.82 5.03
N ALA A 108 1.48 -2.82 4.22
CA ALA A 108 1.20 -1.78 3.25
C ALA A 108 -0.17 -1.13 3.52
N GLY A 109 -0.27 0.13 3.17
CA GLY A 109 -1.52 0.87 3.14
C GLY A 109 -1.47 2.01 2.14
N ILE A 110 -2.60 2.65 1.90
CA ILE A 110 -2.74 3.79 1.00
C ILE A 110 -3.18 4.99 1.85
N LEU A 111 -2.43 6.08 1.80
CA LEU A 111 -2.76 7.30 2.54
C LEU A 111 -4.08 7.88 1.99
N LEU A 112 -5.03 8.10 2.89
CA LEU A 112 -6.22 8.89 2.60
C LEU A 112 -5.84 10.39 2.66
N ASP A 113 -5.08 10.73 3.69
CA ASP A 113 -4.47 12.05 3.91
C ASP A 113 -3.28 11.91 4.89
N ALA A 114 -2.80 13.03 5.44
CA ALA A 114 -1.68 13.04 6.37
C ALA A 114 -1.97 12.35 7.73
N THR A 115 -3.24 12.10 8.04
CA THR A 115 -3.76 11.64 9.33
C THR A 115 -4.44 10.28 9.28
N GLN A 116 -4.79 9.78 8.09
CA GLN A 116 -5.52 8.52 7.91
C GLN A 116 -4.99 7.71 6.72
N PHE A 117 -5.16 6.39 6.79
CA PHE A 117 -4.78 5.49 5.71
C PHE A 117 -5.71 4.27 5.63
N ILE A 118 -5.79 3.71 4.44
CA ILE A 118 -6.60 2.54 4.10
C ILE A 118 -5.69 1.33 4.06
N HIS A 119 -6.05 0.25 4.74
CA HIS A 119 -5.28 -1.00 4.75
C HIS A 119 -6.16 -2.21 5.02
N ALA A 120 -5.75 -3.39 4.55
CA ALA A 120 -6.31 -4.66 5.01
C ALA A 120 -5.73 -5.02 6.38
N TYR A 121 -6.56 -5.06 7.41
CA TYR A 121 -6.13 -5.35 8.77
C TYR A 121 -6.33 -6.84 9.11
N GLU A 122 -5.27 -7.51 9.55
CA GLU A 122 -5.30 -8.93 9.88
C GLU A 122 -6.35 -9.22 10.98
N GLY A 123 -7.16 -10.26 10.77
CA GLY A 123 -8.27 -10.61 11.67
C GLY A 123 -9.53 -9.75 11.50
N SER A 124 -9.55 -8.83 10.53
CA SER A 124 -10.69 -7.97 10.24
C SER A 124 -10.92 -7.88 8.72
N ALA A 125 -10.96 -6.67 8.16
CA ALA A 125 -11.19 -6.37 6.78
C ALA A 125 -10.32 -5.18 6.33
N VAL A 126 -10.48 -4.75 5.08
CA VAL A 126 -10.00 -3.44 4.64
C VAL A 126 -10.76 -2.36 5.42
N THR A 127 -10.02 -1.47 6.05
CA THR A 127 -10.56 -0.41 6.90
C THR A 127 -9.75 0.88 6.75
N VAL A 128 -10.32 1.99 7.23
CA VAL A 128 -9.64 3.26 7.40
C VAL A 128 -9.15 3.35 8.85
N SER A 129 -7.86 3.58 9.02
CA SER A 129 -7.21 3.69 10.32
C SER A 129 -6.55 5.06 10.50
N PRO A 130 -6.49 5.60 11.73
CA PRO A 130 -5.68 6.78 12.01
C PRO A 130 -4.19 6.45 11.85
N LEU A 131 -3.46 7.33 11.18
CA LEU A 131 -1.99 7.34 11.11
C LEU A 131 -1.41 7.93 12.41
N ALA A 132 -1.73 7.26 13.52
CA ALA A 132 -1.31 7.65 14.86
C ALA A 132 0.24 7.68 14.99
N PRO A 133 0.80 8.38 16.00
CA PRO A 133 2.26 8.50 16.17
C PRO A 133 3.01 7.16 16.18
N GLN A 134 2.43 6.09 16.74
CA GLN A 134 3.04 4.76 16.70
C GLN A 134 3.21 4.19 15.29
N TRP A 135 2.29 4.51 14.38
CA TRP A 135 2.38 4.13 12.97
C TRP A 135 3.36 5.02 12.21
N ARG A 136 3.32 6.34 12.44
CA ARG A 136 4.24 7.28 11.78
C ARG A 136 5.71 6.94 12.03
N ARG A 137 6.07 6.58 13.27
CA ARG A 137 7.44 6.15 13.62
C ARG A 137 7.89 4.86 12.94
N ARG A 138 6.96 4.10 12.37
CA ARG A 138 7.18 2.79 11.74
C ARG A 138 7.21 2.85 10.21
N ILE A 139 7.09 4.04 9.61
CA ILE A 139 7.13 4.22 8.16
C ILE A 139 8.50 3.79 7.61
N ALA A 140 8.49 2.76 6.77
CA ALA A 140 9.64 2.26 6.03
C ALA A 140 9.88 3.06 4.75
N GLY A 141 8.81 3.50 4.09
CA GLY A 141 8.85 4.25 2.84
C GLY A 141 7.47 4.77 2.44
N ILE A 142 7.48 5.84 1.67
CA ILE A 142 6.31 6.44 1.03
C ILE A 142 6.57 6.47 -0.46
N PHE A 143 5.56 6.13 -1.25
CA PHE A 143 5.70 6.04 -2.70
C PHE A 143 4.44 6.54 -3.42
N ALA A 144 4.64 7.16 -4.58
CA ALA A 144 3.57 7.50 -5.51
C ALA A 144 3.31 6.35 -6.48
N PHE A 145 2.04 6.11 -6.78
CA PHE A 145 1.64 5.33 -7.94
C PHE A 145 2.05 6.08 -9.22
N PRO A 146 2.69 5.43 -10.21
CA PRO A 146 3.07 6.10 -11.45
C PRO A 146 1.84 6.65 -12.19
N VAL A 147 1.84 7.93 -12.55
CA VAL A 147 0.73 8.50 -13.34
C VAL A 147 0.69 7.83 -14.71
N LYS A 148 -0.48 7.30 -15.10
CA LYS A 148 -0.64 6.74 -16.44
C LYS A 148 -0.68 7.90 -17.43
N THR A 149 0.30 7.99 -18.31
CA THR A 149 0.18 8.84 -19.50
C THR A 149 -0.77 8.16 -20.47
N GLU A 150 -1.78 8.88 -20.95
CA GLU A 150 -2.58 8.43 -22.08
C GLU A 150 -1.63 8.22 -23.28
N LYS A 151 -1.82 7.11 -24.00
CA LYS A 151 -1.25 6.91 -25.34
C LYS A 151 -2.25 7.40 -26.35
#